data_AF-A0A844Y1E8-F1
#
_entry.id   AF-A0A844Y1E8-F1
#
_cell.length_a   1.000
_cell.length_b   1.000
_cell.length_c   1.000
_cell.angle_alpha   90.00
_cell.angle_beta   90.00
_cell.angle_gamma   90.00
#
_symmetry.space_group_name_H-M   'P 1'
#
loop_
_entity.id
_entity.type
_entity.pdbx_description
1 polymer ?
#
loop_
_entity_poly.entity_id
_entity_poly.type
_entity_poly.pdbx_seq_one_letter_code
_entity_poly.pdbx_strand_id
1 'polypeptide(L)'
;MTRTGSPLRFALPAIALAGLAACQTAYGEEETAIAMPTDVAHDNPLAFAQGACGGCHAVEKPWLSPNPASPTFADIANREGVTEDTLQAYLTDAHNYPMVMDFDLDPEQAKELAHYILTLRDPEYRKPVS
;
A
#
# COMPACT_ATOMS: atom_id res chain seq x y z
N MET A 1 -65.79 -31.12 35.94
CA MET A 1 -65.41 -29.73 36.32
C MET A 1 -64.99 -29.73 37.79
N THR A 2 -63.69 -29.71 38.07
CA THR A 2 -63.09 -29.32 39.36
C THR A 2 -61.64 -28.91 39.09
N ARG A 3 -61.26 -27.72 39.57
CA ARG A 3 -59.98 -27.04 39.36
C ARG A 3 -59.28 -26.89 40.70
N THR A 4 -58.05 -27.37 40.87
CA THR A 4 -57.10 -27.02 41.96
C THR A 4 -55.83 -27.87 41.73
N GLY A 5 -54.58 -27.43 41.84
CA GLY A 5 -53.91 -26.16 42.09
C GLY A 5 -52.41 -26.44 41.86
N SER A 6 -51.66 -25.45 41.38
CA SER A 6 -50.23 -25.56 41.09
C SER A 6 -49.38 -25.54 42.37
N PRO A 7 -48.32 -26.36 42.49
CA PRO A 7 -47.17 -26.00 43.30
C PRO A 7 -46.09 -25.38 42.42
N LEU A 8 -46.03 -24.05 42.54
CA LEU A 8 -44.87 -23.20 42.32
C LEU A 8 -43.61 -23.85 42.91
N ARG A 9 -42.67 -24.26 42.06
CA ARG A 9 -41.29 -24.52 42.46
C ARG A 9 -40.39 -23.58 41.67
N PHE A 10 -40.08 -22.49 42.34
CA PHE A 10 -38.97 -21.60 42.04
C PHE A 10 -37.67 -22.41 41.96
N ALA A 11 -37.01 -22.34 40.81
CA ALA A 11 -35.57 -22.53 40.69
C ALA A 11 -35.08 -21.57 39.60
N LEU A 12 -34.74 -20.34 40.00
CA LEU A 12 -33.79 -19.50 39.28
C LEU A 12 -32.35 -19.90 39.69
N PRO A 13 -31.30 -19.54 38.95
CA PRO A 13 -31.25 -19.04 37.58
C PRO A 13 -30.27 -19.84 36.70
N ALA A 14 -30.63 -20.02 35.43
CA ALA A 14 -29.70 -20.45 34.40
C ALA A 14 -28.81 -19.27 34.01
N ILE A 15 -27.50 -19.50 34.13
CA ILE A 15 -26.45 -19.08 33.19
C ILE A 15 -26.25 -17.55 33.10
N ALA A 16 -25.21 -17.11 33.80
CA ALA A 16 -24.52 -15.86 33.53
C ALA A 16 -24.14 -15.79 32.04
N LEU A 17 -24.85 -14.96 31.27
CA LEU A 17 -24.40 -14.57 29.93
C LEU A 17 -23.20 -13.63 30.10
N ALA A 18 -22.04 -14.20 29.83
CA ALA A 18 -20.79 -13.50 29.65
C ALA A 18 -20.92 -12.36 28.64
N GLY A 19 -20.40 -11.19 29.00
CA GLY A 19 -20.32 -10.03 28.15
C GLY A 19 -19.40 -10.28 26.95
N LEU A 20 -19.96 -10.14 25.75
CA LEU A 20 -19.25 -10.01 24.48
C LEU A 20 -19.92 -8.87 23.71
N ALA A 21 -19.77 -7.64 24.21
CA ALA A 21 -20.15 -6.43 23.52
C ALA A 21 -18.98 -5.45 23.54
N ALA A 22 -17.87 -5.85 22.90
CA ALA A 22 -16.67 -5.03 22.78
C ALA A 22 -16.10 -5.12 21.36
N CYS A 23 -16.93 -4.89 20.35
CA CYS A 23 -16.52 -4.51 18.99
C CYS A 23 -17.61 -3.64 18.36
N GLN A 24 -17.94 -2.52 18.98
CA GLN A 24 -18.56 -1.42 18.24
C GLN A 24 -17.48 -0.37 18.05
N THR A 25 -16.67 -0.54 17.00
CA THR A 25 -15.93 0.59 16.43
C THR A 25 -16.99 1.55 15.92
N ALA A 26 -17.27 2.60 16.67
CA ALA A 26 -18.06 3.72 16.18
C ALA A 26 -17.29 4.31 15.00
N TYR A 27 -17.68 3.95 13.78
CA TYR A 27 -17.35 4.73 12.60
C TYR A 27 -18.12 6.04 12.73
N GLY A 28 -17.47 7.02 13.38
CA GLY A 28 -17.88 8.41 13.28
C GLY A 28 -17.51 8.89 11.87
N GLU A 29 -18.52 9.08 11.03
CA GLU A 29 -18.41 9.93 9.86
C GLU A 29 -18.10 11.35 10.31
N GLU A 30 -16.83 11.75 10.21
CA GLU A 30 -16.42 13.09 9.78
C GLU A 30 -14.94 13.01 9.36
N GLU A 31 -14.67 12.37 8.22
CA GLU A 31 -13.38 12.50 7.54
C GLU A 31 -13.32 13.90 6.91
N THR A 32 -12.99 14.90 7.72
CA THR A 32 -12.18 15.99 7.18
C THR A 32 -10.81 15.38 6.91
N ALA A 33 -10.65 14.83 5.70
CA ALA A 33 -9.36 14.45 5.18
C ALA A 33 -8.50 15.71 5.17
N ILE A 34 -7.73 15.91 6.24
CA ILE A 34 -6.58 16.80 6.22
C ILE A 34 -5.67 16.10 5.22
N ALA A 35 -5.66 16.59 3.98
CA ALA A 35 -4.70 16.14 2.98
C ALA A 35 -3.32 16.20 3.63
N MET A 36 -2.69 15.05 3.81
CA MET A 36 -1.32 15.02 4.29
C MET A 36 -0.48 15.83 3.29
N PRO A 37 0.49 16.63 3.77
CA PRO A 37 1.43 17.27 2.87
C PRO A 37 2.05 16.17 2.02
N THR A 38 1.88 16.22 0.70
CA THR A 38 2.44 15.21 -0.21
C THR A 38 3.93 15.42 -0.42
N ASP A 39 4.43 16.61 -0.07
CA ASP A 39 5.79 17.14 -0.25
C ASP A 39 6.81 16.66 0.80
N VAL A 40 6.43 15.74 1.70
CA VAL A 40 7.34 15.21 2.72
C VAL A 40 7.95 13.90 2.23
N ALA A 41 9.28 13.82 2.25
CA ALA A 41 9.97 12.56 2.04
C ALA A 41 9.50 11.52 3.05
N HIS A 42 9.25 10.30 2.60
CA HIS A 42 8.76 9.23 3.47
C HIS A 42 9.92 8.67 4.30
N ASP A 43 9.63 8.31 5.56
CA ASP A 43 10.61 7.66 6.45
C ASP A 43 11.07 6.29 5.90
N ASN A 44 10.30 5.70 4.99
CA ASN A 44 10.60 4.43 4.34
C ASN A 44 10.28 4.51 2.82
N PRO A 45 11.27 4.87 1.99
CA PRO A 45 11.11 4.97 0.53
C PRO A 45 10.68 3.65 -0.13
N LEU A 46 11.11 2.51 0.42
CA LEU A 46 10.68 1.20 -0.10
C LEU A 46 9.20 0.96 0.17
N ALA A 47 8.70 1.29 1.36
CA ALA A 47 7.27 1.16 1.66
C ALA A 47 6.42 2.05 0.75
N PHE A 48 6.88 3.29 0.49
CA PHE A 48 6.25 4.16 -0.49
C PHE A 48 6.25 3.54 -1.89
N ALA A 49 7.40 3.06 -2.38
CA ALA A 49 7.51 2.39 -3.67
C ALA A 49 6.60 1.14 -3.78
N GLN A 50 6.51 0.33 -2.73
CA GLN A 50 5.62 -0.83 -2.68
C GLN A 50 4.15 -0.43 -2.77
N GLY A 51 3.74 0.60 -2.02
CA GLY A 51 2.36 1.07 -1.99
C GLY A 51 1.93 1.77 -3.29
N ALA A 52 2.79 2.61 -3.84
CA ALA A 52 2.49 3.44 -5.01
C ALA A 52 2.76 2.72 -6.35
N CYS A 53 3.86 1.97 -6.44
CA CYS A 53 4.35 1.40 -7.71
C CYS A 53 4.26 -0.13 -7.78
N GLY A 54 4.19 -0.80 -6.62
CA GLY A 54 4.25 -2.25 -6.49
C GLY A 54 3.09 -3.01 -7.12
N GLY A 55 1.97 -2.34 -7.42
CA GLY A 55 0.85 -2.95 -8.14
C GLY A 55 1.19 -3.35 -9.58
N CYS A 56 2.18 -2.70 -10.20
CA CYS A 56 2.62 -2.99 -11.56
C CYS A 56 4.09 -3.40 -11.64
N HIS A 57 4.96 -2.75 -10.86
CA HIS A 57 6.41 -2.95 -10.92
C HIS A 57 6.91 -3.87 -9.81
N ALA A 58 7.89 -4.73 -10.10
CA ALA A 58 8.73 -5.28 -9.04
C ALA A 58 9.70 -4.20 -8.55
N VAL A 59 9.42 -3.68 -7.36
CA VAL A 59 10.22 -2.62 -6.71
C VAL A 59 11.37 -3.18 -5.88
N GLU A 60 11.34 -4.48 -5.58
CA GLU A 60 12.39 -5.21 -4.85
C GLU A 60 12.52 -6.66 -5.36
N LYS A 61 13.49 -7.41 -4.80
CA LYS A 61 13.65 -8.84 -5.08
C LYS A 61 12.35 -9.60 -4.76
N PRO A 62 11.95 -10.60 -5.56
CA PRO A 62 12.78 -11.36 -6.50
C PRO A 62 12.78 -10.86 -7.96
N TRP A 63 12.41 -9.60 -8.23
CA TRP A 63 12.43 -9.00 -9.58
C TRP A 63 11.43 -9.61 -10.56
N LEU A 64 10.21 -9.88 -10.09
CA LEU A 64 9.10 -10.32 -10.92
C LEU A 64 7.95 -9.31 -10.85
N SER A 65 7.84 -8.46 -11.88
CA SER A 65 6.78 -7.45 -11.94
C SER A 65 5.40 -8.11 -12.04
N PRO A 66 4.39 -7.66 -11.26
CA PRO A 66 3.01 -8.13 -11.41
C PRO A 66 2.45 -7.86 -12.82
N ASN A 67 2.80 -6.73 -13.41
CA ASN A 67 2.54 -6.46 -14.82
C ASN A 67 3.78 -6.86 -15.64
N PRO A 68 3.70 -7.86 -16.54
CA PRO A 68 4.85 -8.32 -17.32
C PRO A 68 5.38 -7.27 -18.32
N ALA A 69 4.56 -6.26 -18.68
CA ALA A 69 5.01 -5.15 -19.50
C ALA A 69 5.75 -4.06 -18.69
N SER A 70 5.60 -4.06 -17.36
CA SER A 70 6.26 -3.10 -16.48
C SER A 70 7.69 -3.57 -16.15
N PRO A 71 8.73 -2.78 -16.45
CA PRO A 71 10.10 -3.13 -16.07
C PRO A 71 10.24 -3.19 -14.54
N THR A 72 11.14 -4.00 -14.05
CA THR A 72 11.49 -3.97 -12.62
C THR A 72 12.21 -2.67 -12.27
N PHE A 73 12.22 -2.25 -11.01
CA PHE A 73 13.04 -1.10 -10.60
C PHE A 73 14.53 -1.36 -10.80
N ALA A 74 14.98 -2.62 -10.62
CA ALA A 74 16.35 -3.02 -10.96
C ALA A 74 16.66 -2.86 -12.46
N ASP A 75 15.72 -3.20 -13.35
CA ASP A 75 15.90 -2.94 -14.79
C ASP A 75 16.05 -1.44 -15.06
N ILE A 76 15.24 -0.59 -14.41
CA ILE A 76 15.28 0.87 -14.60
C ILE A 76 16.61 1.43 -14.10
N ALA A 77 17.03 1.06 -12.88
CA ALA A 77 18.25 1.54 -12.23
C ALA A 77 19.51 1.26 -13.05
N ASN A 78 19.51 0.16 -13.81
CA ASN A 78 20.66 -0.33 -14.56
C ASN A 78 20.61 0.01 -16.07
N ARG A 79 19.66 0.84 -16.51
CA ARG A 79 19.65 1.38 -17.89
C ARG A 79 20.76 2.41 -18.08
N GLU A 80 21.38 2.38 -19.26
CA GLU A 80 22.32 3.41 -19.70
C GLU A 80 21.63 4.78 -19.73
N GLY A 81 22.34 5.83 -19.29
CA GLY A 81 21.85 7.21 -19.31
C GLY A 81 20.89 7.56 -18.17
N VAL A 82 20.45 6.61 -17.34
CA VAL A 82 19.63 6.92 -16.17
C VAL A 82 20.50 7.56 -15.07
N THR A 83 20.16 8.79 -14.72
CA THR A 83 20.65 9.55 -13.57
C THR A 83 19.47 9.99 -12.69
N GLU A 84 19.75 10.55 -11.51
CA GLU A 84 18.71 11.07 -10.61
C GLU A 84 17.86 12.13 -11.32
N ASP A 85 18.52 13.12 -11.94
CA ASP A 85 17.85 14.20 -12.68
C ASP A 85 16.98 13.66 -13.84
N THR A 86 17.49 12.74 -14.65
CA THR A 86 16.71 12.18 -15.78
C THR A 86 15.52 11.36 -15.31
N LEU A 87 15.67 10.64 -14.19
CA LEU A 87 14.62 9.79 -13.65
C LEU A 87 13.55 10.62 -12.95
N GLN A 88 13.95 11.65 -12.19
CA GLN A 88 13.01 12.60 -11.61
C GLN A 88 12.20 13.29 -12.70
N ALA A 89 12.85 13.82 -13.75
CA ALA A 89 12.16 14.47 -14.86
C ALA A 89 11.15 13.51 -15.55
N TYR A 90 11.55 12.25 -15.76
CA TYR A 90 10.64 11.24 -16.30
C TYR A 90 9.44 11.00 -15.39
N LEU A 91 9.66 10.83 -14.08
CA LEU A 91 8.64 10.58 -13.06
C LEU A 91 7.67 11.74 -12.83
N THR A 92 8.03 12.96 -13.24
CA THR A 92 7.15 14.13 -13.12
C THR A 92 6.38 14.45 -14.41
N ASP A 93 6.91 14.08 -15.59
CA ASP A 93 6.40 14.59 -16.87
C ASP A 93 5.94 13.50 -17.85
N ALA A 94 6.68 12.39 -17.93
CA ALA A 94 6.50 11.40 -18.99
C ALA A 94 6.01 10.04 -18.51
N HIS A 95 6.11 9.74 -17.20
CA HIS A 95 5.83 8.40 -16.68
C HIS A 95 4.42 7.95 -17.00
N ASN A 96 3.44 8.85 -16.96
CA ASN A 96 2.07 8.45 -17.23
C ASN A 96 1.83 8.01 -18.67
N TYR A 97 2.60 8.45 -19.68
CA TYR A 97 2.34 8.11 -21.10
C TYR A 97 2.48 6.60 -21.37
N PRO A 98 1.51 5.91 -22.03
CA PRO A 98 0.30 6.42 -22.69
C PRO A 98 -0.99 6.37 -21.82
N MET A 99 -0.96 6.95 -20.63
CA MET A 99 -1.97 6.91 -19.55
C MET A 99 -2.23 5.52 -18.93
N VAL A 100 -1.19 4.67 -18.85
CA VAL A 100 -1.33 3.31 -18.29
C VAL A 100 -1.25 3.31 -16.76
N MET A 101 -0.49 4.23 -16.17
CA MET A 101 -0.29 4.31 -14.71
C MET A 101 -1.28 5.26 -14.03
N ASP A 102 -1.77 6.29 -14.73
CA ASP A 102 -2.77 7.27 -14.26
C ASP A 102 -2.59 7.70 -12.79
N PHE A 103 -1.36 8.08 -12.45
CA PHE A 103 -0.93 8.41 -11.09
C PHE A 103 0.07 9.55 -11.13
N ASP A 104 -0.13 10.60 -10.34
CA ASP A 104 0.76 11.76 -10.31
C ASP A 104 1.69 11.72 -9.10
N LEU A 105 2.95 12.08 -9.33
CA LEU A 105 3.97 12.27 -8.31
C LEU A 105 4.28 13.75 -8.21
N ASP A 106 4.34 14.29 -7.00
CA ASP A 106 4.94 15.61 -6.82
C ASP A 106 6.47 15.55 -6.95
N PRO A 107 7.16 16.70 -7.10
CA PRO A 107 8.60 16.73 -7.37
C PRO A 107 9.44 16.05 -6.27
N GLU A 108 9.03 16.16 -5.02
CA GLU A 108 9.69 15.60 -3.83
C GLU A 108 9.54 14.08 -3.80
N GLN A 109 8.35 13.55 -4.07
CA GLN A 109 8.09 12.13 -4.21
C GLN A 109 8.85 11.53 -5.40
N ALA A 110 8.87 12.23 -6.54
CA ALA A 110 9.61 11.82 -7.72
C ALA A 110 11.12 11.74 -7.44
N LYS A 111 11.66 12.71 -6.67
CA LYS A 111 13.05 12.70 -6.23
C LYS A 111 13.34 11.53 -5.30
N GLU A 112 12.48 11.29 -4.31
CA GLU A 112 12.62 10.18 -3.36
C GLU A 112 12.65 8.83 -4.09
N LEU A 113 11.72 8.62 -5.03
CA LEU A 113 11.69 7.40 -5.86
C LEU A 113 12.92 7.30 -6.76
N ALA A 114 13.35 8.39 -7.38
CA ALA A 114 14.56 8.39 -8.21
C ALA A 114 15.79 7.97 -7.39
N HIS A 115 15.95 8.55 -6.20
CA HIS A 115 17.03 8.18 -5.28
C HIS A 115 16.94 6.70 -4.87
N TYR A 116 15.76 6.22 -4.47
CA TYR A 116 15.56 4.82 -4.10
C TYR A 116 15.88 3.86 -5.25
N ILE A 117 15.36 4.11 -6.46
CA ILE A 117 15.61 3.28 -7.64
C ILE A 117 17.11 3.19 -7.91
N LEU A 118 17.84 4.29 -7.81
CA LEU A 118 19.29 4.31 -8.06
C LEU A 118 20.09 3.51 -7.03
N THR A 119 19.57 3.27 -5.83
CA THR A 119 20.22 2.35 -4.86
C THR A 119 20.27 0.90 -5.36
N LEU A 120 19.44 0.55 -6.35
CA LEU A 120 19.37 -0.78 -6.95
C LEU A 120 20.33 -0.98 -8.13
N ARG A 121 21.16 0.03 -8.41
CA ARG A 121 22.19 -0.07 -9.44
C ARG A 121 23.25 -1.08 -9.02
N ASP A 122 23.61 -1.97 -9.94
CA ASP A 122 24.60 -3.02 -9.75
C ASP A 122 25.48 -3.09 -11.01
N PRO A 123 26.81 -2.88 -10.91
CA PRO A 123 27.71 -2.96 -12.06
C PRO A 123 27.74 -4.34 -12.72
N GLU A 124 27.36 -5.39 -11.98
CA GLU A 124 27.27 -6.75 -12.47
C GLU A 124 25.83 -7.14 -12.84
N TYR A 125 24.91 -6.16 -12.93
CA TYR A 125 23.51 -6.41 -13.25
C TYR A 125 23.37 -7.17 -14.57
N ARG A 126 22.70 -8.32 -14.48
CA ARG A 126 22.25 -9.08 -15.65
C ARG A 126 20.74 -9.11 -15.60
N LYS A 127 20.12 -8.59 -16.66
CA LYS A 127 18.67 -8.64 -16.81
C LYS A 127 18.19 -10.09 -16.68
N PRO A 128 17.32 -10.41 -15.71
CA PRO A 128 16.73 -11.74 -15.60
C PRO A 128 15.98 -12.08 -16.89
N VAL A 129 16.07 -13.34 -17.31
CA VAL A 129 15.22 -13.84 -18.39
C VAL A 129 13.79 -13.92 -17.88
N SER A 130 12.92 -13.08 -18.44
CA SER A 130 11.49 -12.99 -18.15
C SER A 130 10.69 -14.02 -18.96
#